data_AF-A0AAE1MNP8-F1
#
_entry.id   AF-A0AAE1MNP8-F1
#
_cell.length_a   1.000
_cell.length_b   1.000
_cell.length_c   1.000
_cell.angle_alpha   90.00
_cell.angle_beta   90.00
_cell.angle_gamma   90.00
#
_symmetry.space_group_name_H-M   'P 1'
#
loop_
_entity.id
_entity.type
_entity.pdbx_description
1 polymer ?
#
loop_
_entity_poly.entity_id
_entity_poly.type
_entity_poly.pdbx_seq_one_letter_code
_entity_poly.pdbx_strand_id
1 'polypeptide(L)'
;MSSSENQKRISLTLVVDQKKQKVLYAEAGKDFVDVLLGFLTLPLGTVSRLVSEKSTVQSCRFNCISSLRESVDKLDRTYFSAY
;
A
#
# COMPACT_ATOMS: atom_id res chain seq x y z
N MET A 1 33.00 16.37 7.06
CA MET A 1 32.65 16.43 5.62
C MET A 1 31.20 15.99 5.51
N SER A 2 30.28 16.94 5.33
CA SER A 2 28.85 16.64 5.19
C SER A 2 28.63 16.14 3.77
N SER A 3 28.52 14.83 3.59
CA SER A 3 28.05 14.25 2.33
C SER A 3 26.66 14.80 2.08
N SER A 4 26.46 15.53 0.99
CA SER A 4 25.15 16.01 0.57
C SER A 4 24.21 14.80 0.45
N GLU A 5 23.34 14.61 1.44
CA GLU A 5 22.28 13.63 1.35
C GLU A 5 21.41 14.02 0.17
N ASN A 6 21.48 13.23 -0.91
CA ASN A 6 20.59 13.37 -2.05
C ASN A 6 19.17 13.02 -1.58
N GLN A 7 18.41 14.02 -1.14
CA GLN A 7 17.05 13.83 -0.64
C GLN A 7 16.19 13.24 -1.77
N LYS A 8 15.89 11.94 -1.66
CA LYS A 8 14.97 11.27 -2.60
C LYS A 8 13.57 11.85 -2.38
N ARG A 9 13.13 12.66 -3.34
CA ARG A 9 11.79 13.26 -3.34
C ARG A 9 10.82 12.33 -4.03
N ILE A 10 9.81 11.88 -3.30
CA ILE A 10 8.69 11.13 -3.86
C ILE A 10 7.69 12.13 -4.44
N SER A 11 7.19 11.86 -5.65
CA SER A 11 6.24 12.72 -6.34
C SER A 11 4.97 11.96 -6.71
N LEU A 12 3.84 12.67 -6.68
CA LEU A 12 2.51 12.14 -6.99
C LEU A 12 1.81 13.07 -7.96
N THR A 13 1.15 12.50 -8.97
CA THR A 13 0.30 13.26 -9.89
C THR A 13 -1.14 13.15 -9.42
N LEU A 14 -1.79 14.28 -9.15
CA LEU A 14 -3.17 14.32 -8.68
C LEU A 14 -4.09 14.74 -9.82
N VAL A 15 -5.16 13.96 -10.04
CA VAL A 15 -6.24 14.35 -10.93
C VAL A 15 -7.39 14.91 -10.11
N VAL A 16 -7.74 16.17 -10.33
CA VAL A 16 -8.64 16.95 -9.48
C VAL A 16 -9.81 17.48 -10.30
N ASP A 17 -11.02 17.27 -9.80
CA ASP A 17 -12.20 18.02 -10.23
C ASP A 17 -12.13 19.42 -9.60
N GLN A 18 -11.69 20.39 -10.39
CA GLN A 18 -11.55 21.78 -9.93
C GLN A 18 -12.89 22.45 -9.59
N LYS A 19 -14.00 22.01 -10.19
CA LYS A 19 -15.31 22.60 -9.90
C LYS A 19 -15.79 22.18 -8.52
N LYS A 20 -15.51 20.93 -8.14
CA LYS A 20 -15.89 20.37 -6.83
C LYS A 20 -14.75 20.44 -5.80
N GLN A 21 -13.58 20.94 -6.19
CA GLN A 21 -12.37 20.96 -5.37
C GLN A 21 -12.05 19.58 -4.76
N LYS A 22 -12.19 18.52 -5.57
CA LYS A 22 -12.06 17.13 -5.12
C LYS A 22 -11.01 16.37 -5.91
N VAL A 23 -10.10 15.68 -5.22
CA VAL A 23 -9.18 14.73 -5.84
C VAL A 23 -9.96 13.48 -6.26
N LEU A 24 -9.88 13.11 -7.54
CA LEU A 24 -10.53 11.93 -8.09
C LEU A 24 -9.64 10.69 -7.93
N TYR A 25 -8.35 10.83 -8.24
CA TYR A 25 -7.34 9.80 -8.03
C TYR A 25 -5.93 10.40 -8.01
N ALA A 26 -4.97 9.62 -7.51
CA ALA A 26 -3.55 9.94 -7.47
C ALA A 26 -2.77 8.84 -8.21
N GLU A 27 -1.99 9.25 -9.20
CA GLU A 27 -1.02 8.39 -9.88
C GLU A 27 0.33 8.49 -9.17
N ALA A 28 0.95 7.34 -8.92
CA ALA A 28 2.15 7.23 -8.12
C ALA A 28 3.21 6.35 -8.80
N GLY A 29 4.46 6.76 -8.67
CA GLY A 29 5.61 5.97 -9.11
C GLY A 29 5.94 4.81 -8.16
N LYS A 30 6.85 3.94 -8.61
CA LYS A 30 7.30 2.74 -7.86
C LYS A 30 7.83 3.08 -6.47
N ASP A 31 8.56 4.18 -6.34
CA ASP A 31 9.12 4.68 -5.09
C ASP A 31 8.07 4.93 -4.01
N PHE A 32 6.92 5.50 -4.37
CA PHE A 32 5.79 5.67 -3.45
C PHE A 32 5.14 4.32 -3.10
N VAL A 33 4.92 3.47 -4.11
CA VAL A 33 4.26 2.17 -3.94
C VAL A 33 5.09 1.25 -3.04
N ASP A 34 6.41 1.21 -3.21
CA ASP A 34 7.33 0.43 -2.37
C ASP A 34 7.24 0.87 -0.89
N VAL A 35 7.18 2.18 -0.64
CA VAL A 35 7.03 2.72 0.72
C VAL A 35 5.67 2.36 1.32
N LEU A 36 4.58 2.58 0.56
CA LEU A 36 3.23 2.27 1.00
C LEU A 36 3.06 0.77 1.31
N LEU A 37 3.54 -0.10 0.42
CA LEU A 37 3.49 -1.55 0.63
C LEU A 37 4.45 -2.00 1.73
N GLY A 38 5.60 -1.35 1.91
CA GLY A 38 6.48 -1.57 3.05
C GLY A 38 5.76 -1.30 4.37
N PHE A 39 5.05 -0.18 4.48
CA PHE A 39 4.21 0.15 5.63
C PHE A 39 3.08 -0.86 5.83
N LEU A 40 2.50 -1.39 4.76
CA LEU A 40 1.39 -2.33 4.84
C LEU A 40 1.84 -3.77 5.08
N THR A 41 3.07 -4.14 4.71
CA THR A 41 3.61 -5.49 4.91
C THR A 41 3.68 -5.85 6.39
N LEU A 42 4.07 -4.91 7.26
CA LEU A 42 4.12 -5.12 8.72
C LEU A 42 2.73 -5.39 9.34
N PRO A 43 1.69 -4.55 9.12
CA PRO A 43 0.35 -4.82 9.60
C PRO A 43 -0.28 -6.02 8.88
N LEU A 44 -0.03 -6.27 7.60
CA LEU A 44 -0.53 -7.48 6.91
C LEU A 44 0.11 -8.77 7.45
N GLY A 45 1.41 -8.80 7.68
CA GLY A 45 2.12 -9.95 8.26
C GLY A 45 1.68 -10.22 9.70
N THR A 46 1.53 -9.15 10.49
CA THR A 46 1.06 -9.26 11.87
C THR A 46 -0.40 -9.71 11.93
N VAL A 47 -1.28 -9.14 11.10
CA VAL A 47 -2.68 -9.55 10.99
C VAL A 47 -2.79 -10.99 10.51
N SER A 48 -2.01 -11.41 9.51
CA SER A 48 -2.00 -12.79 9.02
C SER A 48 -1.63 -13.80 10.11
N ARG A 49 -0.66 -13.45 10.98
CA ARG A 49 -0.26 -14.30 12.11
C ARG A 49 -1.34 -14.35 13.19
N LEU A 50 -1.88 -13.19 13.58
CA LEU A 50 -2.94 -13.09 14.59
C LEU A 50 -4.24 -13.80 14.15
N VAL A 51 -4.58 -13.74 12.86
CA VAL A 51 -5.75 -14.46 12.30
C VAL A 51 -5.54 -15.97 12.33
N SER A 52 -4.32 -16.46 12.07
CA SER A 52 -4.02 -17.91 12.13
C SER A 52 -3.96 -18.45 13.57
N GLU A 53 -3.54 -17.63 14.54
CA GLU A 53 -3.41 -18.02 15.94
C GLU A 53 -4.74 -17.92 16.74
N LYS A 54 -5.71 -17.10 16.30
CA LYS A 54 -6.95 -16.80 17.06
C LYS A 54 -8.24 -17.31 16.40
N SER A 55 -8.25 -18.53 15.87
CA SER A 55 -9.47 -19.16 15.32
C SER A 55 -10.63 -19.39 16.31
N THR A 56 -10.54 -18.87 17.54
CA THR A 56 -11.61 -18.85 18.55
C THR A 56 -12.02 -17.46 19.04
N VAL A 57 -11.40 -16.37 18.56
CA VAL A 57 -11.76 -15.01 19.00
C VAL A 57 -12.27 -14.19 17.83
N GLN A 58 -13.61 -14.06 17.78
CA GLN A 58 -14.39 -12.96 17.22
C GLN A 58 -13.59 -12.00 16.33
N SER A 59 -13.53 -12.35 15.03
CA SER A 59 -13.16 -11.51 13.89
C SER A 59 -12.84 -10.04 14.23
N CYS A 60 -11.58 -9.72 14.52
CA CYS A 60 -11.10 -8.35 14.36
C CYS A 60 -11.32 -7.98 12.88
N ARG A 61 -12.39 -7.21 12.62
CA ARG A 61 -12.78 -6.81 11.26
C ARG A 61 -11.75 -5.85 10.67
N PHE A 62 -10.68 -6.39 10.12
CA PHE A 62 -9.79 -5.69 9.21
C PHE A 62 -10.38 -5.75 7.79
N ASN A 63 -11.56 -5.16 7.61
CA ASN A 63 -12.34 -5.33 6.38
C ASN A 63 -11.62 -4.76 5.15
N CYS A 64 -10.99 -3.58 5.27
CA CYS A 64 -10.23 -2.99 4.17
C CYS A 64 -8.90 -3.71 3.89
N ILE A 65 -8.20 -4.20 4.92
CA ILE A 65 -6.92 -4.91 4.74
C ILE A 65 -7.14 -6.30 4.15
N SER A 66 -8.20 -7.01 4.56
CA SER A 66 -8.56 -8.30 3.98
C SER A 66 -8.94 -8.17 2.50
N SER A 67 -9.77 -7.19 2.13
CA SER A 67 -10.08 -6.90 0.72
C SER A 67 -8.85 -6.48 -0.09
N LEU A 68 -7.94 -5.70 0.52
CA LEU A 68 -6.69 -5.31 -0.13
C LEU A 68 -5.78 -6.52 -0.36
N ARG A 69 -5.64 -7.40 0.64
CA ARG A 69 -4.86 -8.65 0.52
C ARG A 69 -5.41 -9.51 -0.61
N GLU A 70 -6.72 -9.73 -0.65
CA GLU A 70 -7.36 -10.51 -1.70
C GLU A 70 -7.16 -9.89 -3.09
N SER A 71 -7.16 -8.55 -3.18
CA SER A 71 -6.87 -7.84 -4.43
C SER A 71 -5.42 -8.01 -4.87
N VAL A 72 -4.46 -8.01 -3.93
CA VAL A 72 -3.03 -8.29 -4.22
C VAL A 72 -2.84 -9.74 -4.64
N ASP A 73 -3.50 -10.70 -3.99
CA ASP A 73 -3.45 -12.12 -4.36
C ASP A 73 -4.03 -12.37 -5.77
N LYS A 74 -5.00 -11.55 -6.19
CA LYS A 74 -5.61 -11.57 -7.54
C LYS A 74 -4.87 -10.73 -8.58
N LEU A 75 -3.90 -9.92 -8.18
CA LEU A 75 -3.11 -9.11 -9.10
C LEU A 75 -2.19 -10.02 -9.91
N ASP A 76 -2.16 -9.82 -11.22
CA ASP A 76 -1.31 -10.62 -12.09
C ASP A 76 0.17 -10.47 -11.70
N ARG A 77 0.89 -11.59 -11.65
CA ARG A 77 2.31 -11.62 -11.34
C ARG A 77 3.16 -10.91 -12.39
N THR A 78 2.63 -10.68 -13.58
CA THR A 78 3.29 -9.90 -14.65
C THR A 78 3.65 -8.47 -14.23
N TYR A 79 2.88 -7.86 -13.31
CA TYR A 79 3.21 -6.55 -12.74
C TYR A 79 4.44 -6.57 -11.80
N PHE A 80 4.84 -7.76 -11.34
CA PHE A 80 6.02 -7.97 -10.52
C PHE A 80 7.22 -8.51 -11.31
N SER A 81 7.03 -8.96 -12.56
CA SER A 81 8.09 -9.55 -13.39
C SER A 81 8.86 -8.55 -14.25
N ALA A 82 8.53 -7.25 -14.17
CA ALA A 82 9.28 -6.18 -14.84
C ALA A 82 10.49 -5.68 -14.02
N TYR A 83 10.90 -6.45 -13.00
CA TYR A 83 12.09 -6.21 -12.19
C TYR A 83 13.02 -7.42 -12.22
#